data_AF-A0A7W7R3P2-F1
#
_entry.id   AF-A0A7W7R3P2-F1
#
_cell.length_a   1.000
_cell.length_b   1.000
_cell.length_c   1.000
_cell.angle_alpha   90.00
_cell.angle_beta   90.00
_cell.angle_gamma   90.00
#
_symmetry.space_group_name_H-M   'P 1'
#
loop_
_entity.id
_entity.type
_entity.pdbx_description
1 polymer ?
#
loop_
_entity_poly.entity_id
_entity_poly.type
_entity_poly.pdbx_seq_one_letter_code
_entity_poly.pdbx_strand_id
1 'polypeptide(L)'
;MLRSGQVDRATDALATSIDHAVPRDQAVRSGRLATARLAGKNLDGALDAANRGLTLLEGSVQSVRAVDRLKKFDGYLKPHYTEPAVGQFRERLKALPAMAA
;
A
#
# COMPACT_ATOMS: atom_id res chain seq x y z
N MET A 1 10.26 20.37 -14.97
CA MET A 1 10.37 19.78 -13.62
C MET A 1 9.19 20.11 -12.69
N LEU A 2 7.97 20.35 -13.20
CA LEU A 2 6.83 20.77 -12.35
C LEU A 2 5.96 19.61 -11.82
N ARG A 3 6.05 18.42 -12.44
CA ARG A 3 5.16 17.29 -12.13
C ARG A 3 5.56 16.50 -10.88
N SER A 4 6.85 16.33 -10.59
CA SER A 4 7.31 15.52 -9.45
C SER A 4 6.91 16.15 -8.11
N GLY A 5 7.21 17.43 -7.90
CA GLY A 5 6.87 18.11 -6.64
C GLY A 5 5.36 18.26 -6.37
N GLN A 6 4.52 18.17 -7.40
CA GLN A 6 3.06 18.12 -7.22
C GLN A 6 2.59 16.73 -6.79
N VAL A 7 3.21 15.66 -7.31
CA VAL A 7 2.92 14.28 -6.91
C VAL A 7 3.31 14.07 -5.45
N ASP A 8 4.49 14.53 -5.04
CA ASP A 8 4.97 14.39 -3.66
C ASP A 8 4.01 15.06 -2.67
N ARG A 9 3.70 16.35 -2.87
CA ARG A 9 2.74 17.09 -2.04
C ARG A 9 1.34 16.45 -2.00
N ALA A 10 0.86 15.94 -3.13
CA ALA A 10 -0.44 15.28 -3.18
C ALA A 10 -0.43 13.96 -2.39
N THR A 11 0.66 13.20 -2.44
CA THR A 11 0.80 11.97 -1.67
C THR A 11 1.02 12.22 -0.19
N ASP A 12 1.69 13.30 0.19
CA ASP A 12 1.86 13.69 1.60
C ASP A 12 0.53 14.14 2.22
N ALA A 13 -0.23 14.99 1.52
CA ALA A 13 -1.58 15.37 1.98
C ALA A 13 -2.51 14.16 2.12
N LEU A 14 -2.39 13.18 1.21
CA LEU A 14 -3.12 11.91 1.30
C LEU A 14 -2.67 11.09 2.51
N ALA A 15 -1.37 11.04 2.82
CA ALA A 15 -0.84 10.34 3.98
C ALA A 15 -1.40 10.93 5.29
N THR A 16 -1.37 12.26 5.44
CA THR A 16 -1.94 12.93 6.62
C THR A 16 -3.44 12.64 6.77
N SER A 17 -4.20 12.65 5.66
CA SER A 17 -5.63 12.31 5.70
C SER A 17 -5.88 10.86 6.13
N ILE A 18 -4.97 9.94 5.81
CA ILE A 18 -5.05 8.54 6.22
C ILE A 18 -4.82 8.43 7.73
N ASP A 19 -3.86 9.15 8.30
CA ASP A 19 -3.54 9.08 9.73
C ASP A 19 -4.75 9.38 10.63
N HIS A 20 -5.66 10.24 10.19
CA HIS A 20 -6.89 10.59 10.92
C HIS A 20 -8.09 9.69 10.63
N ALA A 21 -7.98 8.72 9.71
CA ALA A 21 -9.08 7.84 9.36
C ALA A 21 -9.22 6.66 10.33
N VAL A 22 -10.41 6.05 10.39
CA VAL A 22 -10.60 4.80 11.15
C VAL A 22 -9.76 3.64 10.56
N PRO A 23 -9.33 2.65 11.35
CA PRO A 23 -8.39 1.61 10.92
C PRO A 23 -8.76 0.89 9.61
N ARG A 24 -10.06 0.61 9.40
CA ARG A 24 -10.54 -0.01 8.16
C ARG A 24 -10.32 0.87 6.93
N ASP A 25 -10.56 2.16 7.06
CA ASP A 25 -10.34 3.14 6.00
C ASP A 25 -8.84 3.34 5.75
N GLN A 26 -8.03 3.33 6.81
CA GLN A 26 -6.58 3.36 6.69
C GLN A 26 -6.08 2.18 5.84
N ALA A 27 -6.53 0.96 6.14
CA ALA A 27 -6.16 -0.23 5.38
C ALA A 27 -6.51 -0.11 3.89
N VAL A 28 -7.71 0.39 3.53
CA VAL A 28 -8.09 0.58 2.12
C VAL A 28 -7.29 1.69 1.44
N ARG A 29 -7.08 2.82 2.12
CA ARG A 29 -6.42 4.00 1.55
C ARG A 29 -4.90 3.82 1.43
N SER A 30 -4.29 3.02 2.30
CA SER A 30 -2.86 2.69 2.27
C SER A 30 -2.43 2.07 0.92
N GLY A 31 -3.21 1.12 0.36
CA GLY A 31 -2.93 0.56 -0.96
C GLY A 31 -3.07 1.56 -2.12
N ARG A 32 -3.94 2.57 -1.97
CA ARG A 32 -4.04 3.67 -2.94
C ARG A 32 -2.82 4.59 -2.86
N LEU A 33 -2.38 4.94 -1.65
CA LEU A 33 -1.18 5.73 -1.41
C LEU A 33 0.06 5.01 -1.95
N ALA A 34 0.17 3.70 -1.71
CA ALA A 34 1.24 2.86 -2.23
C ALA A 34 1.33 2.94 -3.76
N THR A 35 0.19 2.76 -4.44
CA THR A 35 0.12 2.86 -5.90
C THR A 35 0.52 4.25 -6.41
N ALA A 36 0.07 5.32 -5.72
CA ALA A 36 0.41 6.69 -6.10
C ALA A 36 1.91 6.99 -5.95
N ARG A 37 2.52 6.55 -4.85
CA ARG A 37 3.96 6.69 -4.60
C ARG A 37 4.79 5.91 -5.62
N LEU A 38 4.37 4.68 -5.96
CA LEU A 38 5.04 3.88 -7.00
C LEU A 38 4.96 4.57 -8.38
N ALA A 39 3.81 5.14 -8.74
CA ALA A 39 3.66 5.91 -9.97
C ALA A 39 4.57 7.16 -9.99
N GLY A 40 4.86 7.73 -8.81
CA GLY A 40 5.85 8.78 -8.60
C GLY A 40 7.31 8.31 -8.60
N LYS A 41 7.58 7.04 -8.91
CA LYS A 41 8.90 6.39 -8.84
C LYS A 41 9.50 6.34 -7.42
N ASN A 42 8.65 6.42 -6.40
CA ASN A 42 9.03 6.28 -5.00
C ASN A 42 8.67 4.86 -4.51
N LEU A 43 9.55 3.89 -4.79
CA LEU A 43 9.35 2.49 -4.41
C LEU A 43 9.34 2.32 -2.88
N ASP A 44 10.27 2.95 -2.17
CA ASP A 44 10.38 2.85 -0.71
C ASP A 44 9.12 3.36 -0.02
N GLY A 45 8.67 4.57 -0.40
CA GLY A 45 7.44 5.14 0.11
C GLY A 45 6.20 4.33 -0.28
N ALA A 46 6.22 3.67 -1.44
CA ALA A 46 5.14 2.79 -1.85
C ALA A 46 5.06 1.53 -0.97
N LEU A 47 6.20 0.89 -0.70
CA LEU A 47 6.29 -0.26 0.18
C LEU A 47 5.95 0.10 1.63
N ASP A 48 6.39 1.25 2.13
CA ASP A 48 6.01 1.74 3.46
C ASP A 48 4.49 1.86 3.61
N ALA A 49 3.84 2.54 2.66
CA ALA A 49 2.38 2.66 2.65
C ALA A 49 1.68 1.30 2.58
N ALA A 50 2.16 0.40 1.72
CA ALA A 50 1.56 -0.92 1.55
C ALA A 50 1.72 -1.79 2.82
N ASN A 51 2.90 -1.76 3.45
CA ASN A 51 3.19 -2.49 4.68
C ASN A 51 2.33 -2.00 5.84
N ARG A 52 2.05 -0.69 5.92
CA ARG A 52 1.12 -0.15 6.93
C ARG A 52 -0.29 -0.72 6.77
N GLY A 53 -0.77 -0.82 5.54
CA GLY A 53 -2.04 -1.49 5.23
C GLY A 53 -2.04 -2.96 5.60
N LEU A 54 -0.93 -3.64 5.33
CA LEU A 54 -0.76 -5.06 5.61
C LEU A 54 -0.76 -5.34 7.12
N THR A 55 -0.05 -4.54 7.91
CA THR A 55 -0.05 -4.63 9.38
C THR A 55 -1.45 -4.45 9.98
N LEU A 56 -2.27 -3.55 9.42
CA LEU A 56 -3.65 -3.41 9.86
C LEU A 56 -4.47 -4.67 9.59
N LEU A 57 -4.28 -5.31 8.43
CA LEU A 57 -4.99 -6.52 8.02
C LEU A 57 -4.54 -7.77 8.77
N GLU A 58 -3.26 -7.86 9.13
CA GLU A 58 -2.72 -8.93 9.96
C GLU A 58 -3.22 -8.85 11.41
N GLY A 59 -3.42 -7.63 11.93
CA GLY A 59 -3.77 -7.42 13.34
C GLY A 59 -5.28 -7.34 13.60
N SER A 60 -5.93 -6.29 13.09
CA SER A 60 -7.21 -5.82 13.63
C SER A 60 -8.28 -5.53 12.59
N VAL A 61 -7.94 -5.51 11.31
CA VAL A 61 -8.87 -5.16 10.23
C VAL A 61 -9.18 -6.39 9.40
N GLN A 62 -10.46 -6.73 9.31
CA GLN A 62 -10.96 -7.65 8.29
C GLN A 62 -11.57 -6.83 7.15
N SER A 63 -10.86 -6.71 6.03
CA SER A 63 -11.37 -6.05 4.83
C SER A 63 -10.89 -6.69 3.53
N VAL A 64 -11.80 -7.39 2.84
CA VAL A 64 -11.59 -7.93 1.48
C VAL A 64 -11.13 -6.82 0.53
N ARG A 65 -11.79 -5.66 0.57
CA ARG A 65 -11.45 -4.51 -0.26
C ARG A 65 -10.01 -4.02 -0.06
N ALA A 66 -9.49 -4.03 1.17
CA ALA A 66 -8.12 -3.64 1.44
C ALA A 66 -7.14 -4.71 0.92
N VAL A 67 -7.45 -6.00 1.12
CA VAL A 67 -6.67 -7.11 0.56
C VAL A 67 -6.59 -7.01 -0.97
N ASP A 68 -7.71 -6.79 -1.65
CA ASP A 68 -7.75 -6.66 -3.11
C ASP A 68 -6.92 -5.48 -3.62
N ARG A 69 -6.90 -4.38 -2.87
CA ARG A 69 -6.07 -3.21 -3.20
C ARG A 69 -4.58 -3.53 -3.07
N LEU A 70 -4.16 -4.26 -2.03
CA LEU A 70 -2.78 -4.70 -1.88
C LEU A 70 -2.38 -5.76 -2.92
N LYS A 71 -3.28 -6.68 -3.29
CA LYS A 71 -3.06 -7.63 -4.39
C LYS A 71 -2.91 -6.93 -5.73
N LYS A 72 -3.71 -5.90 -6.00
CA LYS A 72 -3.55 -5.07 -7.20
C LYS A 72 -2.21 -4.34 -7.20
N PHE A 73 -1.78 -3.83 -6.03
CA PHE A 73 -0.48 -3.20 -5.87
C PHE A 73 0.69 -4.17 -6.09
N ASP A 74 0.62 -5.41 -5.58
CA ASP A 74 1.59 -6.48 -5.89
C ASP A 74 1.78 -6.67 -7.40
N GLY A 75 0.68 -6.65 -8.15
CA GLY A 75 0.72 -6.72 -9.61
C GLY A 75 1.56 -5.62 -10.28
N TYR A 76 1.65 -4.42 -9.67
CA TYR A 76 2.49 -3.33 -10.14
C TYR A 76 3.96 -3.44 -9.72
N LEU A 77 4.27 -4.28 -8.72
CA LEU A 77 5.64 -4.51 -8.25
C LEU A 77 6.41 -5.50 -9.11
N LYS A 78 5.80 -6.14 -10.12
CA LYS A 78 6.46 -7.10 -11.02
C LYS A 78 7.86 -6.67 -11.49
N PRO A 79 8.10 -5.41 -11.91
CA PRO A 79 9.43 -4.96 -12.32
C PRO A 79 10.49 -4.94 -11.19
N HIS A 80 10.05 -5.01 -9.93
CA HIS A 80 10.86 -4.88 -8.72
C HIS A 80 10.92 -6.20 -7.90
N TYR A 81 10.51 -7.34 -8.45
CA TYR A 81 10.44 -8.60 -7.70
C TYR A 81 11.80 -9.13 -7.22
N THR A 82 12.90 -8.65 -7.79
CA THR A 82 14.26 -8.96 -7.32
C THR A 82 14.60 -8.25 -6.02
N GLU A 83 13.86 -7.21 -5.64
CA GLU A 83 14.11 -6.45 -4.42
C GLU A 83 13.66 -7.26 -3.18
N PRO A 84 14.55 -7.49 -2.18
CA PRO A 84 14.21 -8.26 -0.99
C PRO A 84 12.99 -7.73 -0.23
N ALA A 85 12.84 -6.41 -0.13
CA ALA A 85 11.70 -5.78 0.53
C ALA A 85 10.37 -6.05 -0.18
N VAL A 86 10.39 -6.16 -1.51
CA VAL A 86 9.23 -6.58 -2.30
C VAL A 86 8.92 -8.05 -2.01
N GLY A 87 9.93 -8.92 -1.94
CA GLY A 87 9.75 -10.33 -1.55
C GLY A 87 9.03 -10.48 -0.21
N GLN A 88 9.51 -9.79 0.83
CA GLN A 88 8.93 -9.84 2.18
C GLN A 88 7.47 -9.35 2.20
N PHE A 89 7.17 -8.23 1.55
CA PHE A 89 5.81 -7.72 1.43
C PHE A 89 4.87 -8.78 0.79
N ARG A 90 5.34 -9.43 -0.28
CA ARG A 90 4.55 -10.42 -1.01
C ARG A 90 4.29 -11.68 -0.22
N GLU A 91 5.28 -12.16 0.53
CA GLU A 91 5.12 -13.31 1.41
C GLU A 91 4.06 -13.05 2.48
N ARG A 92 4.15 -11.90 3.15
CA ARG A 92 3.16 -11.47 4.14
C ARG A 92 1.76 -11.31 3.53
N LEU A 93 1.66 -10.72 2.33
CA LEU A 93 0.39 -10.57 1.63
C LEU A 93 -0.25 -11.92 1.27
N LYS A 94 0.56 -12.92 0.90
CA LYS A 94 0.09 -14.29 0.63
C LYS A 94 -0.33 -15.03 1.90
N ALA A 95 0.30 -14.72 3.03
CA ALA A 95 -0.01 -15.31 4.32
C ALA A 95 -1.32 -14.81 4.93
N LEU A 96 -1.89 -13.72 4.40
CA LEU A 96 -3.23 -13.30 4.80
C LEU A 96 -4.24 -14.43 4.56
N PRO A 97 -5.14 -14.70 5.52
CA PRO A 97 -6.15 -15.72 5.35
C PRO A 97 -6.95 -15.42 4.09
N ALA A 98 -7.35 -16.48 3.37
CA ALA A 98 -8.28 -16.36 2.26
C ALA A 98 -9.60 -15.79 2.82
N MET A 99 -9.74 -14.47 2.79
CA MET A 99 -10.94 -13.80 3.24
C MET A 99 -12.04 -14.16 2.24
N ALA A 100 -12.91 -15.09 2.61
CA ALA A 100 -14.06 -15.47 1.82
C ALA A 100 -14.88 -14.20 1.51
N ALA A 101 -15.22 -14.05 0.23
CA ALA A 101 -16.05 -12.97 -0.29
C ALA A 101 -17.49 -13.09 0.22
#